data_AF-A0A562JGI0-F1
#
_entry.id   AF-A0A562JGI0-F1
#
_cell.length_a   1.000
_cell.length_b   1.000
_cell.length_c   1.000
_cell.angle_alpha   90.00
_cell.angle_beta   90.00
_cell.angle_gamma   90.00
#
_symmetry.space_group_name_H-M   'P 1'
#
loop_
_entity.id
_entity.type
_entity.pdbx_description
1 polymer ?
#
loop_
_entity_poly.entity_id
_entity_poly.type
_entity_poly.pdbx_seq_one_letter_code
_entity_poly.pdbx_strand_id
1 'polypeptide(L)' 'MRALAILEAVLILWIILLLGSLMGTFMSEGFIALVFKLAEGEGVALTLLLIFATIIDMWRDKKRDRLIQKGKLEPNQLF' A
#
# COMPACT_ATOMS: atom_id res chain seq x y z
N MET A 1 -7.95 -8.74 13.03
CA MET A 1 -6.67 -8.74 12.31
C MET A 1 -6.89 -9.11 10.85
N ARG A 2 -7.64 -10.20 10.57
CA ARG A 2 -8.04 -10.59 9.20
C ARG A 2 -8.55 -9.45 8.28
N ALA A 3 -9.48 -8.62 8.74
CA ALA A 3 -10.00 -7.51 7.92
C ALA A 3 -8.93 -6.44 7.56
N LEU A 4 -7.97 -6.18 8.46
CA LEU A 4 -6.85 -5.27 8.20
C LEU A 4 -5.87 -5.87 7.19
N ALA A 5 -5.57 -7.17 7.32
CA ALA A 5 -4.72 -7.87 6.38
C ALA A 5 -5.33 -7.94 4.97
N ILE A 6 -6.65 -8.14 4.85
CA ILE A 6 -7.36 -8.10 3.57
C ILE A 6 -7.27 -6.70 2.96
N LEU A 7 -7.49 -5.66 3.75
CA LEU A 7 -7.42 -4.27 3.27
C LEU A 7 -6.01 -3.92 2.75
N GLU A 8 -4.98 -4.34 3.46
CA GLU A 8 -3.58 -4.16 3.07
C GLU A 8 -3.25 -4.93 1.77
N ALA A 9 -3.72 -6.16 1.64
CA ALA A 9 -3.57 -6.94 0.40
C ALA A 9 -4.26 -6.26 -0.79
N VAL A 10 -5.44 -5.67 -0.59
CA VAL A 10 -6.15 -4.90 -1.62
C VAL A 10 -5.36 -3.66 -2.02
N LEU A 11 -4.79 -2.93 -1.05
CA LEU A 11 -3.97 -1.75 -1.34
C LEU A 11 -2.70 -2.10 -2.10
N ILE A 12 -2.01 -3.18 -1.71
CA ILE A 12 -0.83 -3.67 -2.42
C ILE A 12 -1.20 -4.06 -3.85
N LEU A 13 -2.31 -4.77 -4.06
CA LEU A 13 -2.78 -5.13 -5.40
C LEU A 13 -3.03 -3.89 -6.26
N TRP A 14 -3.68 -2.87 -5.70
CA TRP A 14 -3.92 -1.59 -6.39
C TRP A 14 -2.61 -0.88 -6.76
N ILE A 15 -1.62 -0.85 -5.87
CA ILE A 15 -0.30 -0.28 -6.16
C ILE A 15 0.37 -1.04 -7.30
N ILE A 16 0.33 -2.38 -7.30
CA ILE A 16 0.90 -3.21 -8.36
C ILE A 16 0.25 -2.93 -9.71
N LEU A 17 -1.08 -2.85 -9.76
CA LEU A 17 -1.81 -2.54 -11.00
C LEU A 17 -1.44 -1.15 -11.53
N LEU A 18 -1.35 -0.15 -10.65
CA LEU A 18 -0.98 1.21 -11.04
C LEU A 18 0.46 1.27 -11.56
N LEU A 19 1.39 0.59 -10.89
CA LEU A 19 2.78 0.45 -11.37
C LEU A 19 2.85 -0.27 -12.73
N GLY A 20 2.03 -1.30 -12.94
CA GLY A 20 1.92 -1.97 -14.24
C GLY A 20 1.44 -1.03 -15.35
N SER A 21 0.44 -0.20 -15.06
CA SER A 21 -0.06 0.84 -15.98
C SER A 21 1.00 1.89 -16.33
N LEU A 22 1.74 2.37 -15.32
CA LEU A 22 2.84 3.31 -15.49
C LEU A 22 3.98 2.68 -16.31
N MET A 23 4.33 1.43 -16.03
CA MET A 23 5.35 0.70 -16.78
C MET A 23 4.92 0.46 -18.23
N GLY A 24 3.64 0.15 -18.46
CA GLY A 24 3.07 0.06 -19.80
C GLY A 24 3.23 1.37 -20.57
N THR A 25 2.84 2.49 -19.94
CA THR A 25 2.98 3.84 -20.50
C THR A 25 4.44 4.16 -20.84
N PHE A 26 5.37 3.84 -19.94
CA PHE A 26 6.80 4.02 -20.16
C PHE A 26 7.31 3.22 -21.36
N MET A 27 6.86 1.97 -21.52
CA MET A 27 7.30 1.09 -22.61
C MET A 27 6.63 1.45 -23.96
N SER A 28 5.39 1.94 -23.96
CA SER A 28 4.66 2.28 -25.18
C SER A 28 4.91 3.70 -25.69
N GLU A 29 4.96 4.68 -24.79
CA GLU A 29 4.95 6.11 -25.12
C GLU A 29 6.22 6.83 -24.63
N GLY A 30 7.06 6.15 -23.86
CA GLY A 30 8.34 6.65 -23.39
C GLY A 30 8.27 7.48 -22.11
N PHE A 31 9.43 8.00 -21.70
CA PHE A 31 9.61 8.66 -20.42
C PHE A 31 8.80 9.97 -20.27
N ILE A 32 8.67 10.74 -21.36
CA ILE A 32 7.96 12.03 -21.31
C ILE A 32 6.48 11.81 -21.02
N ALA A 33 5.84 10.85 -21.71
CA ALA A 33 4.45 10.50 -21.49
C ALA A 33 4.20 10.01 -20.06
N LEU A 34 5.11 9.19 -19.51
CA LEU A 34 5.06 8.77 -18.11
C LEU A 34 5.01 9.98 -17.14
N VAL A 35 5.87 10.98 -17.34
CA VAL A 35 5.92 12.18 -16.49
C VAL A 35 4.62 12.98 -16.59
N PHE A 36 4.06 13.13 -17.80
CA PHE A 36 2.76 13.79 -17.97
C PHE A 36 1.64 13.03 -17.27
N LYS A 37 1.59 11.71 -17.42
CA LYS A 37 0.58 10.86 -16.79
C LYS A 37 0.65 10.91 -15.26
N LEU A 38 1.87 10.94 -14.71
CA LEU A 38 2.10 11.18 -13.28
C LEU A 38 1.59 12.57 -12.84
N ALA A 39 1.83 13.60 -13.64
CA ALA A 39 1.37 14.97 -13.37
C ALA A 39 -0.15 15.16 -13.53
N GLU A 40 -0.80 14.39 -14.39
CA GLU A 40 -2.25 14.43 -14.64
C GLU A 40 -3.09 13.84 -13.50
N GLY A 41 -2.45 13.21 -12.51
CA GLY A 41 -3.10 12.76 -11.29
C GLY A 41 -2.77 11.32 -10.88
N GLU A 42 -2.18 10.51 -11.76
CA GLU A 42 -1.75 9.16 -11.38
C GLU A 42 -0.67 9.20 -10.28
N GLY A 43 0.18 10.24 -10.26
CA GLY A 43 1.16 10.45 -9.19
C GLY A 43 0.50 10.79 -7.85
N VAL A 44 -0.57 11.58 -7.85
CA VAL A 44 -1.35 11.89 -6.64
C VAL A 44 -2.04 10.63 -6.12
N ALA A 45 -2.63 9.83 -7.01
CA ALA A 45 -3.25 8.56 -6.65
C ALA A 45 -2.25 7.57 -6.04
N LEU A 46 -1.06 7.42 -6.65
CA LEU A 46 0.01 6.58 -6.11
C LEU A 46 0.44 7.05 -4.73
N THR A 47 0.62 8.36 -4.55
CA THR A 47 1.04 8.95 -3.26
C THR A 47 -0.01 8.69 -2.18
N LEU A 48 -1.29 8.88 -2.47
CA LEU A 48 -2.38 8.59 -1.53
C LEU A 48 -2.45 7.11 -1.17
N LEU A 49 -2.32 6.21 -2.16
CA LEU A 49 -2.31 4.77 -1.91
C LEU A 49 -1.17 4.36 -0.97
N LEU A 50 0.02 4.92 -1.17
CA LEU A 50 1.17 4.67 -0.29
C LEU A 50 0.93 5.20 1.13
N ILE A 51 0.39 6.42 1.26
CA ILE A 51 0.03 6.99 2.56
C ILE A 51 -0.98 6.10 3.29
N PHE A 52 -2.04 5.65 2.61
CA PHE A 52 -3.02 4.74 3.20
C PHE A 52 -2.41 3.41 3.61
N ALA A 53 -1.54 2.84 2.78
CA ALA A 53 -0.82 1.61 3.13
C ALA A 53 0.02 1.79 4.40
N THR A 54 0.78 2.89 4.52
CA THR A 54 1.57 3.20 5.72
C THR A 54 0.70 3.38 6.95
N ILE A 55 -0.42 4.12 6.85
CA ILE A 55 -1.33 4.33 7.99
C ILE A 55 -1.92 3.00 8.47
N ILE A 56 -2.31 2.12 7.55
CA ILE A 56 -2.87 0.81 7.89
C ILE A 56 -1.83 -0.08 8.56
N ASP A 57 -0.60 -0.09 8.08
CA ASP A 57 0.49 -0.86 8.67
C ASP A 57 0.79 -0.36 10.10
N MET A 58 0.92 0.95 10.29
CA MET A 58 1.07 1.56 11.62
C MET A 58 -0.10 1.21 12.56
N TRP A 59 -1.33 1.21 12.04
CA TRP A 59 -2.50 0.85 12.84
C TRP A 59 -2.50 -0.64 13.20
N ARG A 60 -2.07 -1.51 12.29
CA ARG A 60 -1.91 -2.96 12.50
C ARG A 60 -0.89 -3.21 13.61
N ASP A 61 0.25 -2.53 13.57
CA ASP A 61 1.30 -2.65 14.59
C ASP A 61 0.84 -2.15 15.95
N LYS A 62 0.21 -0.97 16.02
CA LYS A 62 -0.37 -0.46 17.26
C LYS A 62 -1.45 -1.37 17.83
N LYS A 63 -2.15 -2.14 16.99
CA LYS A 63 -3.13 -3.13 17.44
C LYS A 63 -2.44 -4.40 17.93
N ARG A 64 -1.37 -4.85 17.28
CA ARG A 64 -0.53 -5.97 17.70
C ARG A 64 0.09 -5.71 19.08
N ASP A 65 0.72 -4.55 19.27
CA ASP A 65 1.36 -4.19 20.54
C ASP A 65 0.35 -4.16 21.70
N ARG A 66 -0.85 -3.62 21.46
CA ARG A 66 -1.93 -3.64 22.45
C ARG A 66 -2.42 -5.05 22.80
N LEU A 67 -2.34 -6.01 21.88
CA LEU A 67 -2.70 -7.40 22.14
C LEU A 67 -1.58 -8.11 22.91
N ILE A 68 -0.32 -7.83 22.61
CA ILE A 68 0.86 -8.33 23.34
C ILE A 68 0.84 -7.82 24.79
N GLN A 69 0.64 -6.51 25.00
CA GLN A 69 0.54 -5.92 26.34
C GLN A 69 -0.59 -6.51 27.18
N LYS A 70 -1.67 -6.98 26.55
CA LYS A 70 -2.80 -7.63 27.23
C LYS A 70 -2.57 -9.12 27.48
N GLY A 71 -1.40 -9.68 27.14
CA GLY A 71 -1.10 -11.11 27.24
C GLY A 71 -1.94 -11.98 26.32
N LYS A 72 -2.61 -11.39 25.30
CA LYS A 72 -3.46 -12.11 24.35
C LYS A 72 -2.72 -12.55 23.09
N LEU A 73 -1.47 -12.14 22.93
CA LEU A 73 -0.60 -12.50 21.81
C LEU A 73 0.83 -12.66 22.31
N GLU A 74 1.53 -13.69 21.87
CA GLU A 74 2.97 -13.83 22.12
C GLU A 74 3.76 -12.90 21.18
N PRO A 75 4.87 -12.29 21.65
CA PRO A 75 5.67 -11.33 20.86
C PRO A 75 6.22 -11.89 19.54
N ASN A 76 6.38 -13.21 19.45
CA ASN A 76 6.95 -13.91 18.28
C ASN A 76 5.89 -14.49 17.33
N GLN A 77 4.59 -14.36 17.62
CA GLN A 77 3.57 -14.81 16.68
C GLN A 77 3.34 -13.74 15.60
N LEU A 78 3.92 -14.00 14.42
CA LEU A 78 3.38 -13.51 13.16
C LEU A 78 1.98 -14.10 13.01
N PHE A 79 0.98 -13.23 12.80
CA PHE A 79 -0.40 -13.67 12.53
C PHE A 79 -0.47 -14.66 11.38
#